data_AF-A0A948CD08-F1
#
_entry.id   AF-A0A948CD08-F1
#
_cell.length_a   1.000
_cell.length_b   1.000
_cell.length_c   1.000
_cell.angle_alpha   90.00
_cell.angle_beta   90.00
_cell.angle_gamma   90.00
#
_symmetry.space_group_name_H-M   'P 1'
#
loop_
_entity.id
_entity.type
_entity.pdbx_description
1 polymer ?
#
loop_
_entity_poly.entity_id
_entity_poly.type
_entity_poly.pdbx_seq_one_letter_code
_entity_poly.pdbx_strand_id
1 'polypeptide(L)'
;PDDEAIVSEYVGLPLVAYFPTLDAWVSPGDGGLRIESGEQSRERETYLFHYVLEDGRASDLLVVLRWDPATSGGLLEVSQVGGDDVPVQLGLGSLAVARWDSGSTRQVAVPLDADQLGELRSLRYTVRHVAMLAASLYRYRGRPERAERLQHLVERASYDPDGDVYSPLWGDSTGRADDYFYDAAVYPDCQPGALAALPASPRYYPYQSKVCSLPTWGYIAMTREDPLVTTMQAVHVLAAHGSPQARFSDGEHFGMTPTSVAAALEERFRDEVGIGSCLPGSCTTDNSSTLRTAVFGLLETELGFTYGDDVARGYADAVVDDLLEVQVQPDGLVPSLHLGELYRPGQAGGFFTAYDAEHRAGTPDSVARAQIDLVASRLDIRREYLGELATNAETTLVVHAFLVRYRCARFGVGCAGPPASSTS
;
A
#
# COMPACT_ATOMS: atom_id res chain seq x y z
N PRO A 1 0.77 -18.14 10.12
CA PRO A 1 0.61 -17.17 9.02
C PRO A 1 1.17 -15.77 9.32
N ASP A 2 1.17 -15.33 10.59
CA ASP A 2 1.56 -13.95 10.97
C ASP A 2 3.01 -13.55 10.60
N ASP A 3 3.83 -14.53 10.22
CA ASP A 3 5.22 -14.36 9.79
C ASP A 3 5.47 -14.76 8.32
N GLU A 4 4.41 -15.08 7.57
CA GLU A 4 4.47 -15.61 6.20
C GLU A 4 4.01 -14.60 5.14
N ALA A 5 3.29 -13.54 5.51
CA ALA A 5 2.73 -12.55 4.58
C ALA A 5 2.80 -11.12 5.14
N ILE A 6 2.70 -10.11 4.27
CA ILE A 6 2.65 -8.70 4.67
C ILE A 6 1.25 -8.14 4.42
N VAL A 7 0.72 -7.40 5.39
CA VAL A 7 -0.55 -6.68 5.23
C VAL A 7 -0.37 -5.52 4.25
N SER A 8 -1.26 -5.45 3.25
CA SER A 8 -1.10 -4.51 2.14
C SER A 8 -1.40 -3.06 2.54
N GLU A 9 -2.38 -2.86 3.42
CA GLU A 9 -2.89 -1.55 3.82
C GLU A 9 -2.77 -1.37 5.34
N TYR A 10 -2.29 -0.21 5.78
CA TYR A 10 -2.29 0.13 7.20
C TYR A 10 -3.63 0.76 7.57
N VAL A 11 -4.21 0.25 8.64
CA VAL A 11 -5.48 0.66 9.21
C VAL A 11 -6.69 0.13 8.42
N GLY A 12 -7.51 -0.62 9.13
CA GLY A 12 -8.86 -0.99 8.79
C GLY A 12 -9.59 -1.31 10.09
N LEU A 13 -10.91 -1.27 10.07
CA LEU A 13 -11.72 -1.82 11.16
C LEU A 13 -12.24 -3.17 10.66
N PRO A 14 -11.42 -4.23 10.65
CA PRO A 14 -11.80 -5.50 10.07
C PRO A 14 -12.70 -6.30 11.00
N LEU A 15 -13.84 -5.73 11.38
CA LEU A 15 -14.78 -6.38 12.27
C LEU A 15 -15.41 -7.58 11.55
N VAL A 16 -15.07 -8.77 12.01
CA VAL A 16 -15.62 -10.04 11.50
C VAL A 16 -16.74 -10.51 12.42
N ALA A 17 -17.79 -11.07 11.82
CA ALA A 17 -18.93 -11.62 12.56
C ALA A 17 -19.11 -13.10 12.23
N TYR A 18 -19.20 -13.95 13.24
CA TYR A 18 -19.62 -15.34 13.10
C TYR A 18 -21.04 -15.50 13.60
N PHE A 19 -21.88 -16.12 12.79
CA PHE A 19 -23.28 -16.39 13.10
C PHE A 19 -23.46 -17.90 13.35
N PRO A 20 -23.50 -18.36 14.62
CA PRO A 20 -23.53 -19.78 14.95
C PRO A 20 -24.75 -20.52 14.38
N THR A 21 -25.86 -19.81 14.17
CA THR A 21 -27.07 -20.41 13.57
C THR A 21 -26.89 -20.82 12.12
N LEU A 22 -25.88 -20.30 11.44
CA LEU A 22 -25.56 -20.57 10.04
C LEU A 22 -24.21 -21.24 9.85
N ASP A 23 -23.44 -21.40 10.94
CA ASP A 23 -22.05 -21.83 10.91
C ASP A 23 -21.20 -21.03 9.89
N ALA A 24 -21.45 -19.72 9.80
CA ALA A 24 -20.87 -18.86 8.78
C ALA A 24 -20.14 -17.67 9.40
N TRP A 25 -18.96 -17.37 8.87
CA TRP A 25 -18.26 -16.11 9.09
C TRP A 25 -18.60 -15.14 7.97
N VAL A 26 -18.82 -13.87 8.34
CA VAL A 26 -18.98 -12.76 7.40
C VAL A 26 -17.87 -11.75 7.71
N SER A 27 -17.02 -11.54 6.72
CA SER A 27 -15.83 -10.71 6.80
C SER A 27 -16.03 -9.40 6.03
N PRO A 28 -15.23 -8.37 6.33
CA PRO A 28 -15.08 -7.22 5.44
C PRO A 28 -14.81 -7.67 3.99
N GLY A 29 -15.51 -7.07 3.03
CA GLY A 29 -15.37 -7.42 1.62
C GLY A 29 -16.18 -8.65 1.15
N ASP A 30 -16.95 -9.31 2.01
CA ASP A 30 -17.87 -10.37 1.59
C ASP A 30 -19.17 -9.83 0.98
N GLY A 31 -19.83 -10.68 0.18
CA GLY A 31 -21.18 -10.52 -0.38
C GLY A 31 -22.20 -9.91 0.59
N GLY A 32 -22.18 -10.41 1.82
CA GLY A 32 -23.17 -10.16 2.85
C GLY A 32 -22.85 -9.02 3.80
N LEU A 33 -21.80 -8.21 3.57
CA LEU A 33 -21.52 -7.03 4.39
C LEU A 33 -21.56 -5.74 3.57
N ARG A 34 -22.30 -4.77 4.07
CA ARG A 34 -22.26 -3.38 3.62
C ARG A 34 -21.91 -2.48 4.79
N ILE A 35 -20.97 -1.57 4.61
CA ILE A 35 -20.54 -0.62 5.64
C ILE A 35 -20.98 0.79 5.21
N GLU A 36 -21.46 1.59 6.14
CA GLU A 36 -21.69 3.03 5.97
C GLU A 36 -20.80 3.81 6.96
N SER A 37 -20.13 4.86 6.49
CA SER A 37 -19.38 5.78 7.35
C SER A 37 -20.30 6.85 7.93
N GLY A 38 -20.19 7.12 9.24
CA GLY A 38 -20.82 8.25 9.90
C GLY A 38 -19.83 9.40 10.15
N GLU A 39 -19.83 9.93 11.38
CA GLU A 39 -18.85 10.89 11.88
C GLU A 39 -17.42 10.37 11.68
N GLN A 40 -16.54 11.20 11.14
CA GLN A 40 -15.10 11.00 11.03
C GLN A 40 -14.42 12.29 11.54
N SER A 41 -13.63 12.18 12.60
CA SER A 41 -12.97 13.31 13.25
C SER A 41 -11.66 12.86 13.92
N ARG A 42 -10.88 13.81 14.41
CA ARG A 42 -9.66 13.54 15.19
C ARG A 42 -9.86 12.53 16.32
N GLU A 43 -10.94 12.67 17.09
CA GLU A 43 -11.13 11.89 18.33
C GLU A 43 -12.14 10.76 18.17
N ARG A 44 -12.86 10.71 17.05
CA ARG A 44 -14.02 9.83 16.92
C ARG A 44 -14.34 9.44 15.49
N GLU A 45 -14.56 8.15 15.30
CA GLU A 45 -15.04 7.55 14.06
C GLU A 45 -16.25 6.67 14.33
N THR A 46 -17.21 6.69 13.41
CA THR A 46 -18.43 5.87 13.51
C THR A 46 -18.73 5.16 12.21
N TYR A 47 -19.20 3.92 12.33
CA TYR A 47 -19.52 3.04 11.21
C TYR A 47 -20.79 2.26 11.50
N LEU A 48 -21.61 2.06 10.47
CA LEU A 48 -22.75 1.17 10.51
C LEU A 48 -22.47 -0.04 9.63
N PHE A 49 -22.35 -1.21 10.26
CA PHE A 49 -22.12 -2.49 9.58
C PHE A 49 -23.46 -3.19 9.39
N HIS A 50 -23.86 -3.41 8.15
CA HIS A 50 -25.07 -4.11 7.76
C HIS A 50 -24.71 -5.52 7.29
N TYR A 51 -24.93 -6.51 8.17
CA TYR A 51 -24.77 -7.90 7.81
C TYR A 51 -26.09 -8.44 7.24
N VAL A 52 -26.06 -8.96 6.02
CA VAL A 52 -27.16 -9.69 5.38
C VAL A 52 -26.72 -11.13 5.20
N LEU A 53 -27.45 -12.04 5.84
CA LEU A 53 -27.16 -13.46 5.86
C LEU A 53 -27.81 -14.17 4.67
N GLU A 54 -27.25 -15.32 4.28
CA GLU A 54 -27.74 -16.10 3.12
C GLU A 54 -29.21 -16.53 3.25
N ASP A 55 -29.70 -16.68 4.48
CA ASP A 55 -31.10 -17.04 4.76
C ASP A 55 -32.05 -15.84 4.84
N GLY A 56 -31.56 -14.64 4.50
CA GLY A 56 -32.33 -13.40 4.44
C GLY A 56 -32.46 -12.65 5.77
N ARG A 57 -31.92 -13.19 6.88
CA ARG A 57 -31.83 -12.44 8.15
C ARG A 57 -30.77 -11.35 8.06
N ALA A 58 -30.90 -10.32 8.89
CA ALA A 58 -29.96 -9.20 8.92
C ALA A 58 -29.53 -8.84 10.34
N SER A 59 -28.38 -8.18 10.49
CA SER A 59 -27.92 -7.60 11.76
C SER A 59 -27.17 -6.32 11.49
N ASP A 60 -27.61 -5.22 12.10
CA ASP A 60 -26.98 -3.92 11.96
C ASP A 60 -26.20 -3.56 13.22
N LEU A 61 -24.89 -3.33 13.08
CA LEU A 61 -24.00 -2.98 14.18
C LEU A 61 -23.49 -1.55 14.02
N LEU A 62 -23.73 -0.70 15.03
CA LEU A 62 -23.03 0.57 15.17
C LEU A 62 -21.71 0.32 15.87
N VAL A 63 -20.63 0.70 15.20
CA VAL A 63 -19.26 0.68 15.73
C VAL A 63 -18.78 2.11 15.91
N VAL A 64 -18.28 2.41 17.09
CA VAL A 64 -17.68 3.70 17.44
C VAL A 64 -16.25 3.45 17.89
N LEU A 65 -15.30 4.11 17.25
CA LEU A 65 -13.91 4.15 17.70
C LEU A 65 -13.64 5.53 18.27
N ARG A 66 -13.31 5.59 19.56
CA ARG A 66 -12.91 6.83 20.25
C ARG A 66 -11.42 6.79 20.48
N TRP A 67 -10.72 7.76 19.95
CA TRP A 67 -9.29 7.88 20.17
C TRP A 67 -8.99 8.63 21.46
N ASP A 68 -7.93 8.21 22.15
CA ASP A 68 -7.38 8.92 23.29
C ASP A 68 -5.93 9.33 23.01
N PRO A 69 -5.71 10.58 22.58
CA PRO A 69 -4.37 11.09 22.31
C PRO A 69 -3.43 11.08 23.53
N ALA A 70 -3.97 11.04 24.75
CA ALA A 70 -3.14 11.03 25.96
C ALA A 70 -2.50 9.66 26.22
N THR A 71 -3.11 8.58 25.74
CA THR A 71 -2.65 7.21 25.96
C THR A 71 -2.13 6.53 24.69
N SER A 72 -2.21 7.20 23.54
CA SER A 72 -1.96 6.61 22.22
C SER A 72 -2.78 5.33 21.99
N GLY A 73 -3.99 5.31 22.54
CA GLY A 73 -4.92 4.18 22.47
C GLY A 73 -6.31 4.64 22.05
N GLY A 74 -7.30 3.80 22.31
CA GLY A 74 -8.69 4.13 22.05
C GLY A 74 -9.69 3.22 22.76
N LEU A 75 -10.96 3.46 22.48
CA LEU A 75 -12.08 2.65 22.95
C LEU A 75 -12.92 2.24 21.75
N LEU A 76 -13.03 0.93 21.53
CA LEU A 76 -13.93 0.33 20.55
C LEU A 76 -15.27 0.04 21.22
N GLU A 77 -16.32 0.73 20.80
CA GLU A 77 -17.69 0.47 21.24
C GLU A 77 -18.44 -0.21 20.09
N VAL A 78 -19.09 -1.34 20.36
CA VAL A 78 -19.93 -2.03 19.37
C VAL A 78 -21.31 -2.27 19.96
N SER A 79 -22.35 -1.93 19.22
CA SER A 79 -23.74 -2.11 19.62
C SER A 79 -24.59 -2.61 18.46
N GLN A 80 -25.53 -3.52 18.71
CA GLN A 80 -26.57 -3.83 17.72
C GLN A 80 -27.63 -2.73 17.76
N VAL A 81 -27.89 -2.10 16.61
CA VAL A 81 -28.84 -0.99 16.46
C VAL A 81 -30.03 -1.34 15.56
N GLY A 82 -29.98 -2.49 14.88
CA GLY A 82 -31.05 -2.97 14.00
C GLY A 82 -30.87 -4.44 13.60
N GLY A 83 -31.85 -4.95 12.85
CA GLY A 83 -31.89 -6.33 12.37
C GLY A 83 -32.53 -7.33 13.35
N ASP A 84 -32.27 -8.60 13.08
CA ASP A 84 -32.82 -9.75 13.79
C ASP A 84 -32.01 -10.08 15.06
N ASP A 85 -32.69 -10.67 16.06
CA ASP A 85 -32.07 -11.17 17.30
C ASP A 85 -31.40 -12.53 17.08
N VAL A 86 -30.30 -12.54 16.31
CA VAL A 86 -29.52 -13.75 16.00
C VAL A 86 -28.25 -13.84 16.84
N PRO A 87 -27.88 -14.99 17.41
CA PRO A 87 -26.60 -15.13 18.10
C PRO A 87 -25.43 -14.73 17.19
N VAL A 88 -24.45 -14.02 17.74
CA VAL A 88 -23.29 -13.51 16.99
C VAL A 88 -22.03 -13.48 17.83
N GLN A 89 -20.89 -13.80 17.23
CA GLN A 89 -19.57 -13.60 17.80
C GLN A 89 -18.81 -12.59 16.95
N LEU A 90 -18.19 -11.61 17.60
CA LEU A 90 -17.46 -10.54 16.95
C LEU A 90 -15.96 -10.67 17.22
N GLY A 91 -15.15 -10.49 16.18
CA GLY A 91 -13.70 -10.51 16.27
C GLY A 91 -13.07 -9.34 15.54
N LEU A 92 -11.88 -8.93 16.01
CA LEU A 92 -11.02 -7.94 15.39
C LEU A 92 -9.60 -8.49 15.38
N GLY A 93 -9.15 -9.02 14.23
CA GLY A 93 -7.89 -9.76 14.13
C GLY A 93 -7.85 -10.95 15.11
N SER A 94 -6.94 -10.89 16.08
CA SER A 94 -6.80 -11.88 17.16
C SER A 94 -7.71 -11.60 18.37
N LEU A 95 -8.24 -10.38 18.49
CA LEU A 95 -9.04 -9.93 19.62
C LEU A 95 -10.49 -10.45 19.54
N ALA A 96 -10.93 -11.11 20.61
CA ALA A 96 -12.34 -11.44 20.79
C ALA A 96 -13.09 -10.20 21.31
N VAL A 97 -13.99 -9.65 20.49
CA VAL A 97 -14.69 -8.39 20.81
C VAL A 97 -15.94 -8.67 21.64
N ALA A 98 -16.81 -9.57 21.17
CA ALA A 98 -18.03 -9.93 21.87
C ALA A 98 -18.56 -11.31 21.48
N ARG A 99 -19.39 -11.87 22.34
CA ARG A 99 -20.27 -13.00 22.05
C ARG A 99 -21.64 -12.70 22.63
N TRP A 100 -22.64 -12.62 21.76
CA TRP A 100 -24.02 -12.34 22.12
C TRP A 100 -24.90 -13.53 21.77
N ASP A 101 -25.63 -14.01 22.77
CA ASP A 101 -26.73 -14.96 22.57
C ASP A 101 -28.05 -14.20 22.31
N SER A 102 -29.07 -14.90 21.83
CA SER A 102 -30.40 -14.29 21.65
C SER A 102 -30.95 -13.77 22.98
N GLY A 103 -31.56 -12.58 22.95
CA GLY A 103 -32.08 -11.88 24.13
C GLY A 103 -31.05 -11.25 25.05
N SER A 104 -29.75 -11.33 24.74
CA SER A 104 -28.69 -10.67 25.52
C SER A 104 -28.62 -9.16 25.24
N THR A 105 -28.03 -8.41 26.19
CA THR A 105 -27.70 -6.99 25.94
C THR A 105 -26.59 -6.90 24.91
N ARG A 106 -26.88 -6.27 23.76
CA ARG A 106 -25.98 -6.25 22.60
C ARG A 106 -25.18 -4.96 22.51
N GLN A 107 -24.39 -4.72 23.54
CA GLN A 107 -23.44 -3.61 23.60
C GLN A 107 -22.17 -4.07 24.31
N VAL A 108 -21.02 -3.67 23.78
CA VAL A 108 -19.71 -3.92 24.38
C VAL A 108 -18.83 -2.68 24.19
N ALA A 109 -17.93 -2.45 25.14
CA ALA A 109 -16.86 -1.48 25.02
C ALA A 109 -15.53 -2.19 25.34
N VAL A 110 -14.58 -2.12 24.42
CA VAL A 110 -13.29 -2.79 24.50
C VAL A 110 -12.19 -1.72 24.41
N PRO A 111 -11.41 -1.50 25.49
CA PRO A 111 -10.25 -0.63 25.40
C PRO A 111 -9.22 -1.23 24.44
N LEU A 112 -8.61 -0.36 23.64
CA LEU A 112 -7.49 -0.67 22.76
C LEU A 112 -6.27 0.08 23.29
N ASP A 113 -5.32 -0.65 23.88
CA ASP A 113 -4.02 -0.07 24.20
C ASP A 113 -3.15 0.06 22.94
N ALA A 114 -1.99 0.70 23.08
CA ALA A 114 -1.06 0.94 21.98
C ALA A 114 -0.60 -0.36 21.28
N ASP A 115 -0.47 -1.47 22.02
CA ASP A 115 -0.05 -2.76 21.48
C ASP A 115 -1.19 -3.43 20.68
N GLN A 116 -2.45 -3.19 21.08
CA GLN A 116 -3.65 -3.68 20.42
C GLN A 116 -4.03 -2.90 19.16
N LEU A 117 -3.45 -1.73 18.91
CA LEU A 117 -3.70 -0.98 17.68
C LEU A 117 -3.30 -1.78 16.42
N GLY A 118 -2.38 -2.73 16.54
CA GLY A 118 -2.02 -3.66 15.47
C GLY A 118 -3.15 -4.61 15.04
N GLU A 119 -4.23 -4.73 15.82
CA GLU A 119 -5.44 -5.50 15.46
C GLU A 119 -6.35 -4.73 14.49
N LEU A 120 -6.17 -3.42 14.37
CA LEU A 120 -6.84 -2.57 13.39
C LEU A 120 -6.16 -2.64 12.01
N ARG A 121 -5.48 -3.73 11.66
CA ARG A 121 -4.84 -3.88 10.34
C ARG A 121 -5.80 -4.56 9.35
N SER A 122 -5.64 -4.29 8.07
CA SER A 122 -6.37 -5.01 7.02
C SER A 122 -6.22 -6.54 7.15
N LEU A 123 -7.28 -7.31 6.83
CA LEU A 123 -7.18 -8.78 6.76
C LEU A 123 -6.60 -9.23 5.40
N ARG A 124 -6.55 -8.31 4.42
CA ARG A 124 -5.90 -8.55 3.14
C ARG A 124 -4.39 -8.52 3.28
N TYR A 125 -3.78 -9.65 2.98
CA TYR A 125 -2.33 -9.72 2.80
C TYR A 125 -1.99 -9.73 1.31
N THR A 126 -0.83 -9.17 0.98
CA THR A 126 -0.33 -9.15 -0.40
C THR A 126 0.78 -10.17 -0.56
N VAL A 127 0.79 -10.81 -1.72
CA VAL A 127 1.77 -11.84 -2.12
C VAL A 127 2.75 -11.33 -3.18
N ARG A 128 2.67 -10.04 -3.53
CA ARG A 128 3.43 -9.41 -4.62
C ARG A 128 4.23 -8.21 -4.10
N HIS A 129 4.21 -7.07 -4.79
CA HIS A 129 5.01 -5.86 -4.58
C HIS A 129 5.56 -5.70 -3.16
N VAL A 130 4.68 -5.57 -2.18
CA VAL A 130 5.02 -5.36 -0.76
C VAL A 130 5.71 -6.56 -0.12
N ALA A 131 5.31 -7.79 -0.42
CA ALA A 131 5.96 -9.00 0.10
C ALA A 131 7.39 -9.12 -0.44
N MET A 132 7.59 -8.86 -1.73
CA MET A 132 8.92 -8.85 -2.37
C MET A 132 9.79 -7.70 -1.83
N LEU A 133 9.23 -6.48 -1.74
CA LEU A 133 9.87 -5.32 -1.10
C LEU A 133 10.30 -5.61 0.34
N ALA A 134 9.41 -6.22 1.14
CA ALA A 134 9.70 -6.57 2.52
C ALA A 134 10.75 -7.67 2.63
N ALA A 135 10.77 -8.64 1.70
CA ALA A 135 11.82 -9.65 1.64
C ALA A 135 13.20 -9.00 1.40
N SER A 136 13.32 -8.09 0.43
CA SER A 136 14.57 -7.34 0.20
C SER A 136 14.96 -6.47 1.39
N LEU A 137 14.00 -5.82 2.05
CA LEU A 137 14.26 -5.07 3.29
C LEU A 137 14.76 -5.99 4.43
N TYR A 138 14.17 -7.17 4.61
CA TYR A 138 14.62 -8.11 5.63
C TYR A 138 16.02 -8.64 5.33
N ARG A 139 16.36 -8.90 4.07
CA ARG A 139 17.76 -9.20 3.65
C ARG A 139 18.70 -8.06 4.03
N TYR A 140 18.36 -6.82 3.67
CA TYR A 140 19.13 -5.62 4.03
C TYR A 140 19.35 -5.48 5.54
N ARG A 141 18.33 -5.78 6.35
CA ARG A 141 18.39 -5.73 7.83
C ARG A 141 19.06 -6.94 8.48
N GLY A 142 19.64 -7.87 7.71
CA GLY A 142 20.28 -9.07 8.25
C GLY A 142 19.29 -10.05 8.89
N ARG A 143 18.08 -10.15 8.34
CA ARG A 143 17.01 -11.07 8.78
C ARG A 143 16.64 -12.07 7.66
N PRO A 144 17.59 -12.90 7.18
CA PRO A 144 17.39 -13.76 6.01
C PRO A 144 16.22 -14.74 6.18
N GLU A 145 16.04 -15.33 7.37
CA GLU A 145 14.94 -16.26 7.64
C GLU A 145 13.55 -15.64 7.41
N ARG A 146 13.38 -14.34 7.65
CA ARG A 146 12.12 -13.63 7.38
C ARG A 146 11.94 -13.37 5.89
N ALA A 147 13.02 -13.05 5.20
CA ALA A 147 13.00 -12.86 3.75
C ALA A 147 12.63 -14.16 3.02
N GLU A 148 13.25 -15.28 3.41
CA GLU A 148 12.98 -16.62 2.85
C GLU A 148 11.52 -17.04 3.01
N ARG A 149 10.90 -16.75 4.17
CA ARG A 149 9.46 -17.03 4.37
C ARG A 149 8.57 -16.27 3.39
N LEU A 150 8.87 -15.00 3.13
CA LEU A 150 8.13 -14.20 2.17
C LEU A 150 8.38 -14.67 0.73
N GLN A 151 9.63 -15.01 0.38
CA GLN A 151 9.96 -15.57 -0.93
C GLN A 151 9.20 -16.88 -1.18
N HIS A 152 9.14 -17.78 -0.21
CA HIS A 152 8.34 -19.01 -0.35
C HIS A 152 6.84 -18.76 -0.50
N LEU A 153 6.29 -17.70 0.10
CA LEU A 153 4.90 -17.31 -0.14
C LEU A 153 4.71 -16.83 -1.59
N VAL A 154 5.62 -15.98 -2.08
CA VAL A 154 5.62 -15.44 -3.44
C VAL A 154 5.72 -16.56 -4.48
N GLU A 155 6.66 -17.49 -4.29
CA GLU A 155 6.85 -18.67 -5.15
C GLU A 155 5.63 -19.60 -5.16
N ARG A 156 5.00 -19.81 -4.00
CA ARG A 156 3.77 -20.61 -3.90
C ARG A 156 2.62 -20.00 -4.70
N ALA A 157 2.59 -18.68 -4.80
CA ALA A 157 1.67 -17.94 -5.66
C ALA A 157 2.10 -17.91 -7.14
N SER A 158 3.16 -18.63 -7.51
CA SER A 158 3.73 -18.69 -8.86
C SER A 158 4.28 -17.36 -9.39
N TYR A 159 4.65 -16.44 -8.49
CA TYR A 159 5.38 -15.24 -8.86
C TYR A 159 6.89 -15.47 -8.82
N ASP A 160 7.61 -14.77 -9.69
CA ASP A 160 9.06 -14.65 -9.62
C ASP A 160 9.44 -13.66 -8.50
N PRO A 161 10.15 -14.08 -7.43
CA PRO A 161 10.51 -13.20 -6.32
C PRO A 161 11.43 -12.04 -6.71
N ASP A 162 12.13 -12.15 -7.84
CA ASP A 162 12.99 -11.10 -8.38
C ASP A 162 12.33 -10.35 -9.56
N GLY A 163 11.13 -10.77 -9.97
CA GLY A 163 10.40 -10.26 -11.13
C GLY A 163 9.30 -9.27 -10.75
N ASP A 164 9.65 -8.13 -10.16
CA ASP A 164 8.70 -7.09 -9.77
C ASP A 164 9.14 -5.70 -10.22
N VAL A 165 8.18 -4.77 -10.34
CA VAL A 165 8.46 -3.37 -10.69
C VAL A 165 9.40 -2.71 -9.67
N TYR A 166 9.40 -3.16 -8.41
CA TYR A 166 10.23 -2.60 -7.36
C TYR A 166 11.58 -3.31 -7.15
N SER A 167 11.85 -4.42 -7.86
CA SER A 167 13.15 -5.11 -7.81
C SER A 167 14.38 -4.20 -8.04
N PRO A 168 14.33 -3.11 -8.83
CA PRO A 168 15.47 -2.22 -9.01
C PRO A 168 15.90 -1.47 -7.75
N LEU A 169 15.01 -1.25 -6.76
CA LEU A 169 15.30 -0.46 -5.56
C LEU A 169 16.53 -0.95 -4.79
N TRP A 170 16.74 -2.26 -4.80
CA TRP A 170 17.82 -2.93 -4.09
C TRP A 170 18.89 -3.52 -5.03
N GLY A 171 18.72 -3.34 -6.34
CA GLY A 171 19.60 -3.91 -7.37
C GLY A 171 19.35 -5.39 -7.68
N ASP A 172 18.25 -5.97 -7.21
CA ASP A 172 17.94 -7.40 -7.39
C ASP A 172 17.66 -7.76 -8.88
N SER A 173 17.33 -6.75 -9.71
CA SER A 173 16.95 -6.98 -11.11
C SER A 173 18.06 -6.83 -12.14
N THR A 174 19.32 -6.55 -11.77
CA THR A 174 20.38 -6.20 -12.76
C THR A 174 20.71 -7.30 -13.79
N GLY A 175 20.34 -8.55 -13.51
CA GLY A 175 20.50 -9.67 -14.44
C GLY A 175 19.35 -9.86 -15.43
N ARG A 176 18.26 -9.08 -15.32
CA ARG A 176 17.07 -9.17 -16.19
C ARG A 176 17.24 -8.33 -17.45
N ALA A 177 16.37 -8.57 -18.44
CA ALA A 177 16.32 -7.76 -19.66
C ALA A 177 15.76 -6.36 -19.37
N ASP A 178 16.29 -5.32 -20.00
CA ASP A 178 15.93 -3.92 -19.72
C ASP A 178 14.41 -3.63 -19.78
N ASP A 179 13.64 -4.39 -20.56
CA ASP A 179 12.20 -4.22 -20.79
C ASP A 179 11.31 -5.19 -20.00
N TYR A 180 11.85 -5.91 -19.01
CA TYR A 180 11.10 -6.94 -18.26
C TYR A 180 9.83 -6.41 -17.58
N PHE A 181 9.77 -5.11 -17.28
CA PHE A 181 8.59 -4.44 -16.69
C PHE A 181 7.34 -4.56 -17.57
N TYR A 182 7.51 -4.84 -18.86
CA TYR A 182 6.44 -4.95 -19.85
C TYR A 182 6.21 -6.40 -20.30
N ASP A 183 6.90 -7.37 -19.68
CA ASP A 183 6.62 -8.78 -19.89
C ASP A 183 5.35 -9.19 -19.14
N ALA A 184 4.40 -9.80 -19.84
CA ALA A 184 3.19 -10.34 -19.24
C ALA A 184 3.49 -11.42 -18.16
N ALA A 185 4.63 -12.09 -18.25
CA ALA A 185 5.06 -13.07 -17.25
C ALA A 185 5.33 -12.46 -15.85
N VAL A 186 5.60 -11.15 -15.78
CA VAL A 186 5.74 -10.41 -14.51
C VAL A 186 4.39 -10.10 -13.84
N TYR A 187 3.29 -10.33 -14.54
CA TYR A 187 1.92 -10.08 -14.06
C TYR A 187 1.05 -11.36 -14.10
N PRO A 188 1.43 -12.45 -13.40
CA PRO A 188 0.69 -13.71 -13.42
C PRO A 188 -0.58 -13.67 -12.55
N ASP A 189 -0.96 -12.50 -12.01
CA ASP A 189 -1.93 -12.30 -10.93
C ASP A 189 -3.28 -13.01 -11.13
N CYS A 190 -3.61 -13.33 -12.39
CA CYS A 190 -4.93 -13.72 -12.85
C CYS A 190 -4.93 -15.10 -13.50
N GLN A 191 -3.81 -15.82 -13.42
CA GLN A 191 -3.76 -17.20 -13.86
C GLN A 191 -4.68 -18.06 -12.97
N PRO A 192 -5.55 -18.91 -13.57
CA PRO A 192 -6.41 -19.81 -12.81
C PRO A 192 -5.57 -20.68 -11.86
N GLY A 193 -5.86 -20.60 -10.56
CA GLY A 193 -5.21 -21.42 -9.53
C GLY A 193 -4.20 -20.69 -8.64
N ALA A 194 -3.61 -19.57 -9.07
CA ALA A 194 -2.62 -18.84 -8.27
C ALA A 194 -3.20 -18.31 -6.95
N LEU A 195 -4.37 -17.67 -6.99
CA LEU A 195 -5.08 -17.21 -5.80
C LEU A 195 -5.76 -18.34 -5.02
N ALA A 196 -6.23 -19.38 -5.71
CA ALA A 196 -6.93 -20.51 -5.06
C ALA A 196 -5.98 -21.39 -4.23
N ALA A 197 -4.68 -21.41 -4.57
CA ALA A 197 -3.66 -22.13 -3.83
C ALA A 197 -3.19 -21.39 -2.56
N LEU A 198 -3.59 -20.13 -2.38
CA LEU A 198 -3.16 -19.31 -1.26
C LEU A 198 -4.05 -19.50 -0.03
N PRO A 199 -3.47 -19.48 1.18
CA PRO A 199 -4.23 -19.69 2.40
C PRO A 199 -5.21 -18.53 2.63
N ALA A 200 -6.48 -18.85 2.80
CA ALA A 200 -7.51 -17.88 3.15
C ALA A 200 -8.33 -18.39 4.34
N SER A 201 -8.77 -17.46 5.17
CA SER A 201 -9.71 -17.67 6.25
C SER A 201 -10.52 -16.38 6.46
N PRO A 202 -11.58 -16.41 7.25
CA PRO A 202 -12.31 -15.20 7.63
C PRO A 202 -11.45 -14.13 8.34
N ARG A 203 -10.24 -14.47 8.78
CA ARG A 203 -9.32 -13.57 9.49
C ARG A 203 -8.09 -13.16 8.67
N TYR A 204 -7.95 -13.69 7.46
CA TYR A 204 -6.89 -13.27 6.53
C TYR A 204 -7.16 -13.83 5.14
N TYR A 205 -6.97 -13.03 4.09
CA TYR A 205 -7.17 -13.52 2.72
C TYR A 205 -6.27 -12.78 1.73
N PRO A 206 -5.88 -13.42 0.60
CA PRO A 206 -4.98 -12.80 -0.34
C PRO A 206 -5.65 -11.61 -1.05
N TYR A 207 -4.91 -10.52 -1.21
CA TYR A 207 -5.32 -9.38 -2.02
C TYR A 207 -5.43 -9.80 -3.49
N GLN A 208 -6.58 -9.50 -4.11
CA GLN A 208 -6.80 -9.71 -5.53
C GLN A 208 -6.39 -8.47 -6.32
N SER A 209 -5.46 -8.67 -7.27
CA SER A 209 -4.91 -7.60 -8.09
C SER A 209 -5.94 -6.99 -9.04
N LYS A 210 -5.85 -5.66 -9.21
CA LYS A 210 -6.58 -4.91 -10.25
C LYS A 210 -6.28 -5.42 -11.66
N VAL A 211 -5.12 -6.03 -11.86
CA VAL A 211 -4.73 -6.65 -13.14
C VAL A 211 -5.72 -7.76 -13.54
N CYS A 212 -6.48 -8.35 -12.61
CA CYS A 212 -7.42 -9.43 -12.93
C CYS A 212 -8.77 -9.00 -13.45
N SER A 213 -8.93 -7.70 -13.51
CA SER A 213 -10.12 -7.03 -13.96
C SER A 213 -9.92 -6.33 -15.31
N LEU A 214 -8.67 -6.19 -15.76
CA LEU A 214 -8.30 -5.66 -17.06
C LEU A 214 -7.49 -6.72 -17.82
N PRO A 215 -7.57 -6.80 -19.14
CA PRO A 215 -6.60 -7.62 -19.88
C PRO A 215 -5.17 -7.18 -19.57
N THR A 216 -4.25 -8.12 -19.31
CA THR A 216 -2.85 -7.85 -18.95
C THR A 216 -2.16 -6.89 -19.92
N TRP A 217 -2.46 -6.99 -21.22
CA TRP A 217 -1.92 -6.07 -22.24
C TRP A 217 -2.38 -4.62 -22.05
N GLY A 218 -3.62 -4.41 -21.60
CA GLY A 218 -4.17 -3.07 -21.33
C GLY A 218 -3.54 -2.47 -20.09
N TYR A 219 -3.27 -3.30 -19.08
CA TYR A 219 -2.47 -2.90 -17.92
C TYR A 219 -1.05 -2.48 -18.33
N ILE A 220 -0.35 -3.32 -19.11
CA ILE A 220 1.00 -3.02 -19.61
C ILE A 220 1.04 -1.71 -20.42
N ALA A 221 0.02 -1.44 -21.24
CA ALA A 221 -0.07 -0.19 -21.99
C ALA A 221 -0.21 1.03 -21.07
N MET A 222 -1.06 0.97 -20.03
CA MET A 222 -1.17 2.05 -19.05
C MET A 222 0.13 2.24 -18.26
N THR A 223 0.83 1.15 -17.96
CA THR A 223 2.10 1.16 -17.25
C THR A 223 3.20 1.95 -17.97
N ARG A 224 3.18 2.03 -19.30
CA ARG A 224 4.15 2.84 -20.08
C ARG A 224 3.99 4.34 -19.86
N GLU A 225 2.77 4.79 -19.57
CA GLU A 225 2.44 6.19 -19.33
C GLU A 225 2.65 6.61 -17.87
N ASP A 226 2.88 5.64 -16.97
CA ASP A 226 3.06 5.88 -15.55
C ASP A 226 4.52 6.23 -15.22
N PRO A 227 4.82 7.43 -14.68
CA PRO A 227 6.16 7.80 -14.25
C PRO A 227 6.82 6.77 -13.34
N LEU A 228 6.05 6.02 -12.54
CA LEU A 228 6.59 5.00 -11.64
C LEU A 228 7.43 3.98 -12.41
N VAL A 229 6.89 3.41 -13.48
CA VAL A 229 7.52 2.26 -14.14
C VAL A 229 8.63 2.69 -15.07
N THR A 230 8.43 3.77 -15.81
CA THR A 230 9.49 4.33 -16.67
C THR A 230 10.70 4.78 -15.83
N THR A 231 10.48 5.35 -14.64
CA THR A 231 11.57 5.71 -13.72
C THR A 231 12.24 4.47 -13.13
N MET A 232 11.48 3.43 -12.75
CA MET A 232 12.07 2.16 -12.29
C MET A 232 12.88 1.46 -13.37
N GLN A 233 12.45 1.52 -14.63
CA GLN A 233 13.22 1.03 -15.76
C GLN A 233 14.54 1.81 -15.91
N ALA A 234 14.50 3.14 -15.80
CA ALA A 234 15.70 3.96 -15.81
C ALA A 234 16.67 3.60 -14.67
N VAL A 235 16.18 3.40 -13.45
CA VAL A 235 16.99 2.94 -12.30
C VAL A 235 17.60 1.57 -12.58
N HIS A 236 16.82 0.63 -13.12
CA HIS A 236 17.30 -0.70 -13.50
C HIS A 236 18.41 -0.64 -14.55
N VAL A 237 18.21 0.11 -15.63
CA VAL A 237 19.18 0.28 -16.71
C VAL A 237 20.45 0.96 -16.20
N LEU A 238 20.31 1.99 -15.35
CA LEU A 238 21.44 2.65 -14.73
C LEU A 238 22.27 1.68 -13.89
N ALA A 239 21.61 0.86 -13.07
CA ALA A 239 22.27 -0.15 -12.24
C ALA A 239 22.91 -1.29 -13.06
N ALA A 240 22.23 -1.78 -14.11
CA ALA A 240 22.70 -2.89 -14.93
C ALA A 240 23.89 -2.53 -15.82
N HIS A 241 23.87 -1.32 -16.42
CA HIS A 241 24.87 -0.90 -17.40
C HIS A 241 25.90 0.09 -16.84
N GLY A 242 25.67 0.62 -15.64
CA GLY A 242 26.57 1.56 -14.98
C GLY A 242 26.73 2.89 -15.72
N SER A 243 25.75 3.31 -16.54
CA SER A 243 25.85 4.49 -17.40
C SER A 243 24.55 5.30 -17.45
N PRO A 244 24.58 6.61 -17.14
CA PRO A 244 23.45 7.53 -17.29
C PRO A 244 22.95 7.70 -18.73
N GLN A 245 23.76 7.27 -19.70
CA GLN A 245 23.54 7.42 -21.14
C GLN A 245 23.25 6.07 -21.82
N ALA A 246 23.15 4.99 -21.05
CA ALA A 246 22.72 3.69 -21.56
C ALA A 246 21.33 3.83 -22.19
N ARG A 247 21.20 3.37 -23.43
CA ARG A 247 19.96 3.51 -24.19
C ARG A 247 19.05 2.31 -23.94
N PHE A 248 17.77 2.58 -23.73
CA PHE A 248 16.74 1.56 -23.58
C PHE A 248 15.44 1.95 -24.30
N SER A 249 14.46 1.05 -24.24
CA SER A 249 13.14 1.18 -24.83
C SER A 249 12.10 0.54 -23.91
N ASP A 250 10.88 1.09 -23.88
CA ASP A 250 9.70 0.47 -23.25
C ASP A 250 8.83 -0.31 -24.25
N GLY A 251 9.34 -0.46 -25.49
CA GLY A 251 8.66 -1.06 -26.64
C GLY A 251 7.94 -0.07 -27.55
N GLU A 252 7.63 1.14 -27.07
CA GLU A 252 6.90 2.19 -27.82
C GLU A 252 7.75 3.46 -28.01
N HIS A 253 8.53 3.82 -27.00
CA HIS A 253 9.48 4.93 -26.98
C HIS A 253 10.92 4.39 -27.09
N PHE A 254 11.68 4.90 -28.05
CA PHE A 254 13.03 4.40 -28.36
C PHE A 254 14.12 5.41 -27.98
N GLY A 255 15.28 4.89 -27.58
CA GLY A 255 16.48 5.71 -27.36
C GLY A 255 16.41 6.54 -26.08
N MET A 256 15.55 6.16 -25.14
CA MET A 256 15.51 6.72 -23.80
C MET A 256 16.82 6.42 -23.07
N THR A 257 17.19 7.28 -22.14
CA THR A 257 18.35 7.12 -21.25
C THR A 257 17.92 7.48 -19.82
N PRO A 258 18.60 6.97 -18.78
CA PRO A 258 18.29 7.37 -17.41
C PRO A 258 18.27 8.90 -17.23
N THR A 259 19.25 9.60 -17.82
CA THR A 259 19.31 11.07 -17.79
C THR A 259 18.14 11.73 -18.51
N SER A 260 17.71 11.22 -19.67
CA SER A 260 16.59 11.83 -20.40
C SER A 260 15.25 11.59 -19.71
N VAL A 261 15.10 10.48 -18.97
CA VAL A 261 13.90 10.21 -18.18
C VAL A 261 13.82 11.17 -16.99
N ALA A 262 14.92 11.32 -16.25
CA ALA A 262 15.06 12.34 -15.19
C ALA A 262 14.68 13.73 -15.71
N ALA A 263 15.38 14.22 -16.73
CA ALA A 263 15.15 15.55 -17.31
C ALA A 263 13.70 15.78 -17.80
N ALA A 264 13.03 14.75 -18.30
CA ALA A 264 11.63 14.86 -18.72
C ALA A 264 10.68 15.05 -17.52
N LEU A 265 10.95 14.37 -16.40
CA LEU A 265 10.18 14.53 -15.16
C LEU A 265 10.48 15.86 -14.48
N GLU A 266 11.75 16.27 -14.42
CA GLU A 266 12.18 17.58 -13.93
C GLU A 266 11.48 18.72 -14.68
N GLU A 267 11.43 18.67 -16.02
CA GLU A 267 10.73 19.68 -16.81
C GLU A 267 9.23 19.67 -16.56
N ARG A 268 8.63 18.47 -16.47
CA ARG A 268 7.18 18.30 -16.36
C ARG A 268 6.64 18.73 -15.00
N PHE A 269 7.36 18.45 -13.92
CA PHE A 269 6.92 18.65 -12.54
C PHE A 269 7.72 19.73 -11.80
N ARG A 270 8.48 20.57 -12.53
CA ARG A 270 9.33 21.63 -11.96
C ARG A 270 8.63 22.51 -10.93
N ASP A 271 7.40 22.91 -11.25
CA ASP A 271 6.62 23.88 -10.49
C ASP A 271 5.52 23.19 -9.66
N GLU A 272 5.55 21.87 -9.57
CA GLU A 272 4.54 21.05 -8.90
C GLU A 272 5.02 20.58 -7.52
N VAL A 273 4.09 20.09 -6.70
CA VAL A 273 4.37 19.58 -5.34
C VAL A 273 5.29 18.36 -5.35
N GLY A 274 5.24 17.58 -6.41
CA GLY A 274 6.00 16.35 -6.61
C GLY A 274 5.53 15.62 -7.85
N ILE A 275 5.87 14.33 -7.97
CA ILE A 275 5.48 13.53 -9.14
C ILE A 275 4.05 13.01 -8.94
N GLY A 276 3.12 13.54 -9.72
CA GLY A 276 1.71 13.13 -9.71
C GLY A 276 1.44 11.79 -10.38
N SER A 277 0.20 11.30 -10.24
CA SER A 277 -0.26 10.11 -10.96
C SER A 277 -0.59 10.47 -12.41
N CYS A 278 -0.28 9.57 -13.34
CA CYS A 278 -0.54 9.77 -14.75
C CYS A 278 -1.40 8.65 -15.33
N LEU A 279 -2.28 9.03 -16.25
CA LEU A 279 -3.03 8.15 -17.14
C LEU A 279 -2.74 8.57 -18.59
N PRO A 280 -3.01 7.72 -19.59
CA PRO A 280 -2.83 8.10 -20.98
C PRO A 280 -3.48 9.47 -21.29
N GLY A 281 -2.64 10.45 -21.65
CA GLY A 281 -3.06 11.81 -21.99
C GLY A 281 -3.32 12.79 -20.83
N SER A 282 -3.08 12.43 -19.56
CA SER A 282 -3.26 13.36 -18.43
C SER A 282 -2.42 12.98 -17.19
N CYS A 283 -1.98 13.98 -16.41
CA CYS A 283 -1.43 13.74 -15.07
C CYS A 283 -2.08 14.65 -14.05
N THR A 284 -2.09 14.22 -12.80
CA THR A 284 -2.43 15.08 -11.67
C THR A 284 -1.27 16.02 -11.38
N THR A 285 -1.58 17.30 -11.20
CA THR A 285 -0.64 18.37 -10.83
C THR A 285 -0.95 18.92 -9.45
N ASP A 286 -2.23 18.90 -9.06
CA ASP A 286 -2.71 19.44 -7.79
C ASP A 286 -2.31 18.59 -6.56
N ASN A 287 -1.65 17.44 -6.76
CA ASN A 287 -1.12 16.60 -5.70
C ASN A 287 0.05 15.72 -6.16
N SER A 288 0.87 15.32 -5.19
CA SER A 288 1.99 14.40 -5.35
C SER A 288 1.59 12.97 -5.02
N SER A 289 2.13 12.01 -5.76
CA SER A 289 2.10 10.59 -5.42
C SER A 289 3.44 10.20 -4.79
N THR A 290 3.46 9.99 -3.48
CA THR A 290 4.68 9.68 -2.71
C THR A 290 5.51 8.54 -3.29
N LEU A 291 4.86 7.48 -3.80
CA LEU A 291 5.55 6.38 -4.49
C LEU A 291 6.38 6.87 -5.69
N ARG A 292 5.77 7.66 -6.57
CA ARG A 292 6.40 8.19 -7.78
C ARG A 292 7.49 9.19 -7.44
N THR A 293 7.21 10.06 -6.47
CA THR A 293 8.17 11.06 -5.96
C THR A 293 9.39 10.38 -5.34
N ALA A 294 9.22 9.32 -4.56
CA ALA A 294 10.33 8.57 -3.97
C ALA A 294 11.19 7.83 -5.01
N VAL A 295 10.56 7.26 -6.04
CA VAL A 295 11.28 6.58 -7.14
C VAL A 295 12.02 7.56 -8.03
N PHE A 296 11.44 8.73 -8.29
CA PHE A 296 12.13 9.86 -8.91
C PHE A 296 13.34 10.28 -8.08
N GLY A 297 13.16 10.54 -6.78
CA GLY A 297 14.26 10.85 -5.87
C GLY A 297 15.37 9.80 -5.87
N LEU A 298 15.04 8.51 -6.01
CA LEU A 298 16.04 7.46 -6.15
C LEU A 298 16.86 7.60 -7.43
N LEU A 299 16.22 7.81 -8.59
CA LEU A 299 16.94 8.04 -9.84
C LEU A 299 17.85 9.27 -9.72
N GLU A 300 17.34 10.37 -9.19
CA GLU A 300 18.09 11.61 -8.96
C GLU A 300 19.26 11.42 -7.99
N THR A 301 19.08 10.58 -6.97
CA THR A 301 20.15 10.23 -6.03
C THR A 301 21.31 9.53 -6.75
N GLU A 302 21.01 8.55 -7.59
CA GLU A 302 22.04 7.83 -8.34
C GLU A 302 22.74 8.76 -9.33
N LEU A 303 21.98 9.51 -10.15
CA LEU A 303 22.55 10.47 -11.10
C LEU A 303 23.40 11.53 -10.41
N GLY A 304 22.91 12.09 -9.30
CA GLY A 304 23.57 13.18 -8.61
C GLY A 304 24.76 12.77 -7.78
N PHE A 305 24.61 11.79 -6.88
CA PHE A 305 25.67 11.42 -5.96
C PHE A 305 26.63 10.37 -6.53
N THR A 306 26.14 9.44 -7.36
CA THR A 306 27.00 8.41 -7.98
C THR A 306 27.65 8.92 -9.27
N TYR A 307 26.91 9.66 -10.12
CA TYR A 307 27.39 10.09 -11.44
C TYR A 307 27.76 11.58 -11.55
N GLY A 308 27.50 12.37 -10.50
CA GLY A 308 28.01 13.73 -10.39
C GLY A 308 27.16 14.81 -11.06
N ASP A 309 25.88 14.56 -11.33
CA ASP A 309 24.96 15.56 -11.85
C ASP A 309 24.48 16.52 -10.73
N ASP A 310 24.85 17.80 -10.82
CA ASP A 310 24.50 18.79 -9.80
C ASP A 310 23.01 19.15 -9.78
N VAL A 311 22.30 19.07 -10.91
CA VAL A 311 20.85 19.31 -10.97
C VAL A 311 20.13 18.19 -10.24
N ALA A 312 20.52 16.95 -10.55
CA ALA A 312 19.98 15.76 -9.92
C ALA A 312 20.18 15.75 -8.40
N ARG A 313 21.34 16.19 -7.90
CA ARG A 313 21.57 16.37 -6.46
C ARG A 313 20.54 17.30 -5.82
N GLY A 314 20.23 18.41 -6.48
CA GLY A 314 19.23 19.37 -6.01
C GLY A 314 17.84 18.75 -5.88
N TYR A 315 17.41 17.96 -6.87
CA TYR A 315 16.13 17.26 -6.81
C TYR A 315 16.12 16.13 -5.77
N ALA A 316 17.19 15.35 -5.67
CA ALA A 316 17.30 14.31 -4.64
C ALA A 316 17.16 14.89 -3.22
N ASP A 317 17.81 16.02 -2.96
CA ASP A 317 17.73 16.75 -1.69
C ASP A 317 16.31 17.25 -1.42
N ALA A 318 15.69 17.90 -2.41
CA ALA A 318 14.33 18.43 -2.30
C ALA A 318 13.29 17.33 -2.04
N VAL A 319 13.42 16.18 -2.70
CA VAL A 319 12.53 15.02 -2.48
C VAL A 319 12.68 14.50 -1.04
N VAL A 320 13.90 14.44 -0.49
CA VAL A 320 14.08 14.00 0.90
C VAL A 320 13.42 14.95 1.88
N ASP A 321 13.65 16.25 1.72
CA ASP A 321 13.05 17.27 2.59
C ASP A 321 11.51 17.17 2.56
N ASP A 322 10.93 17.06 1.36
CA ASP A 322 9.49 16.93 1.18
C ASP A 322 8.92 15.63 1.78
N LEU A 323 9.59 14.49 1.57
CA LEU A 323 9.16 13.21 2.14
C LEU A 323 9.19 13.18 3.68
N LEU A 324 10.14 13.89 4.31
CA LEU A 324 10.23 13.97 5.76
C LEU A 324 9.08 14.80 6.36
N GLU A 325 8.58 15.81 5.65
CA GLU A 325 7.41 16.61 6.08
C GLU A 325 6.11 15.79 6.02
N VAL A 326 5.97 14.89 5.04
CA VAL A 326 4.78 14.05 4.86
C VAL A 326 4.87 12.69 5.57
N GLN A 327 5.83 12.53 6.48
CA GLN A 327 5.90 11.39 7.38
C GLN A 327 4.91 11.60 8.53
N VAL A 328 4.11 10.56 8.83
CA VAL A 328 3.26 10.55 10.02
C VAL A 328 4.17 10.63 11.25
N GLN A 329 4.04 11.73 12.00
CA GLN A 329 4.88 12.00 13.16
C GLN A 329 4.56 11.05 14.33
N PRO A 330 5.40 10.98 15.38
CA PRO A 330 5.17 10.12 16.54
C PRO A 330 3.87 10.42 17.31
N ASP A 331 3.31 11.62 17.15
CA ASP A 331 2.00 11.98 17.70
C ASP A 331 0.84 11.38 16.90
N GLY A 332 1.09 10.74 15.76
CA GLY A 332 0.08 10.10 14.93
C GLY A 332 -0.89 11.07 14.26
N LEU A 333 -0.65 12.38 14.27
CA LEU A 333 -1.55 13.33 13.62
C LEU A 333 -1.35 13.31 12.11
N VAL A 334 -2.48 13.32 11.40
CA VAL A 334 -2.54 13.32 9.95
C VAL A 334 -3.44 14.47 9.51
N PRO A 335 -2.91 15.55 8.94
CA PRO A 335 -3.72 16.53 8.24
C PRO A 335 -4.27 15.89 6.97
N SER A 336 -5.59 15.86 6.81
CA SER A 336 -6.29 15.30 5.66
C SER A 336 -6.93 16.42 4.83
N LEU A 337 -6.90 16.23 3.50
CA LEU A 337 -7.59 17.09 2.54
C LEU A 337 -9.10 17.15 2.76
N HIS A 338 -9.71 16.03 3.15
CA HIS A 338 -11.17 15.84 3.10
C HIS A 338 -11.82 15.88 4.48
N LEU A 339 -11.09 15.48 5.52
CA LEU A 339 -11.63 15.20 6.84
C LEU A 339 -11.04 16.09 7.94
N GLY A 340 -10.20 17.07 7.58
CA GLY A 340 -9.48 17.89 8.54
C GLY A 340 -8.36 17.12 9.21
N GLU A 341 -8.11 17.33 10.50
CA GLU A 341 -7.06 16.60 11.21
C GLU A 341 -7.58 15.26 11.76
N LEU A 342 -6.86 14.18 11.48
CA LEU A 342 -7.14 12.82 11.94
C LEU A 342 -6.06 12.34 12.92
N TYR A 343 -6.44 11.51 13.89
CA TYR A 343 -5.49 10.84 14.79
C TYR A 343 -5.30 9.38 14.39
N ARG A 344 -4.08 9.00 14.02
CA ARG A 344 -3.68 7.70 13.47
C ARG A 344 -2.38 7.20 14.13
N PRO A 345 -2.40 6.89 15.44
CA PRO A 345 -1.21 6.45 16.18
C PRO A 345 -0.58 5.18 15.59
N GLY A 346 -1.39 4.26 15.06
CA GLY A 346 -0.91 3.04 14.38
C GLY A 346 -0.24 3.28 13.03
N GLN A 347 -0.27 4.51 12.50
CA GLN A 347 0.38 4.90 11.24
C GLN A 347 1.69 5.67 11.46
N ALA A 348 2.06 5.96 12.72
CA ALA A 348 3.28 6.70 13.06
C ALA A 348 4.53 6.08 12.41
N GLY A 349 5.34 6.92 11.78
CA GLY A 349 6.52 6.54 11.01
C GLY A 349 6.24 6.10 9.56
N GLY A 350 4.96 5.89 9.19
CA GLY A 350 4.54 5.69 7.81
C GLY A 350 4.56 7.00 7.01
N PHE A 351 4.47 6.90 5.69
CA PHE A 351 4.43 8.06 4.79
C PHE A 351 3.06 8.17 4.12
N PHE A 352 2.59 9.40 3.91
CA PHE A 352 1.34 9.61 3.17
C PHE A 352 1.43 8.96 1.79
N THR A 353 0.35 8.36 1.29
CA THR A 353 0.29 7.74 -0.05
C THR A 353 0.24 8.79 -1.15
N ALA A 354 -0.43 9.92 -0.87
CA ALA A 354 -0.50 11.12 -1.69
C ALA A 354 -0.72 12.34 -0.78
N TYR A 355 -0.30 13.52 -1.25
CA TYR A 355 -0.41 14.78 -0.51
C TYR A 355 -0.47 16.00 -1.43
N ASP A 356 -1.02 17.10 -0.94
CA ASP A 356 -1.06 18.39 -1.64
C ASP A 356 0.09 19.33 -1.24
N ALA A 357 0.09 20.55 -1.79
CA ALA A 357 1.12 21.57 -1.54
C ALA A 357 1.19 22.05 -0.07
N GLU A 358 0.14 21.79 0.71
CA GLU A 358 0.06 22.11 2.14
C GLU A 358 0.37 20.87 3.00
N HIS A 359 0.93 19.81 2.39
CA HIS A 359 1.28 18.54 3.03
C HIS A 359 0.10 17.85 3.71
N ARG A 360 -1.12 18.03 3.17
CA ARG A 360 -2.31 17.32 3.62
C ARG A 360 -2.45 16.02 2.87
N ALA A 361 -2.64 14.92 3.59
CA ALA A 361 -2.85 13.60 3.05
C ALA A 361 -4.12 13.52 2.19
N GLY A 362 -4.03 12.67 1.17
CA GLY A 362 -5.13 12.33 0.29
C GLY A 362 -4.94 12.79 -1.15
N THR A 363 -5.94 12.50 -1.98
CA THR A 363 -5.99 12.95 -3.38
C THR A 363 -7.10 14.00 -3.50
N PRO A 364 -6.91 15.14 -4.16
CA PRO A 364 -8.02 16.04 -4.45
C PRO A 364 -9.12 15.36 -5.26
N ASP A 365 -10.36 15.83 -5.14
CA ASP A 365 -11.41 15.40 -6.05
C ASP A 365 -11.10 15.93 -7.45
N SER A 366 -10.85 15.01 -8.38
CA SER A 366 -10.47 15.34 -9.76
C SER A 366 -11.19 14.44 -10.76
N VAL A 367 -11.26 14.87 -12.02
CA VAL A 367 -11.81 14.03 -13.11
C VAL A 367 -11.02 12.74 -13.26
N ALA A 368 -9.69 12.79 -13.12
CA ALA A 368 -8.82 11.62 -13.12
C ALA A 368 -9.14 10.69 -11.94
N ARG A 369 -9.32 11.23 -10.74
CA ARG A 369 -9.75 10.45 -9.57
C ARG A 369 -11.12 9.81 -9.79
N ALA A 370 -12.10 10.54 -10.30
CA ALA A 370 -13.43 10.02 -10.59
C ALA A 370 -13.40 8.88 -11.62
N GLN A 371 -12.51 8.96 -12.62
CA GLN A 371 -12.31 7.87 -13.58
C GLN A 371 -11.63 6.65 -12.95
N ILE A 372 -10.60 6.85 -12.11
CA ILE A 372 -9.93 5.79 -11.35
C ILE A 372 -10.92 5.10 -10.39
N ASP A 373 -11.72 5.88 -9.66
CA ASP A 373 -12.74 5.38 -8.74
C ASP A 373 -13.87 4.67 -9.48
N LEU A 374 -14.28 5.17 -10.66
CA LEU A 374 -15.27 4.51 -11.50
C LEU A 374 -14.76 3.17 -12.05
N VAL A 375 -13.50 3.10 -12.48
CA VAL A 375 -12.87 1.84 -12.85
C VAL A 375 -12.80 0.94 -11.61
N ALA A 376 -12.22 1.37 -10.50
CA ALA A 376 -12.13 0.58 -9.27
C ALA A 376 -13.49 0.04 -8.77
N SER A 377 -14.55 0.85 -8.83
CA SER A 377 -15.91 0.45 -8.44
C SER A 377 -16.54 -0.61 -9.35
N ARG A 378 -16.15 -0.65 -10.64
CA ARG A 378 -16.64 -1.66 -11.60
C ARG A 378 -15.93 -3.00 -11.44
N LEU A 379 -14.85 -3.05 -10.68
CA LEU A 379 -13.97 -4.20 -10.54
C LEU A 379 -14.18 -4.98 -9.23
N ASP A 380 -15.27 -4.68 -8.50
CA ASP A 380 -15.68 -5.32 -7.21
C ASP A 380 -14.55 -5.48 -6.18
N ILE A 381 -13.56 -4.57 -6.18
CA ILE A 381 -12.53 -4.54 -5.14
C ILE A 381 -13.14 -3.84 -3.92
N ARG A 382 -13.76 -4.65 -3.07
CA ARG A 382 -14.48 -4.13 -1.89
C ARG A 382 -13.50 -3.59 -0.86
N ARG A 383 -13.82 -2.42 -0.32
CA ARG A 383 -13.03 -1.77 0.73
C ARG A 383 -13.30 -2.49 2.05
N GLU A 384 -12.23 -2.89 2.76
CA GLU A 384 -12.35 -3.44 4.12
C GLU A 384 -12.60 -2.35 5.18
N TYR A 385 -12.39 -1.08 4.81
CA TYR A 385 -12.54 0.06 5.68
C TYR A 385 -13.02 1.28 4.89
N LEU A 386 -13.89 2.06 5.52
CA LEU A 386 -14.44 3.30 4.97
C LEU A 386 -13.92 4.48 5.78
N GLY A 387 -12.71 4.91 5.51
CA GLY A 387 -12.10 6.10 6.10
C GLY A 387 -10.82 6.43 5.37
N GLU A 388 -10.17 7.52 5.77
CA GLU A 388 -8.93 7.92 5.11
C GLU A 388 -7.74 7.09 5.60
N LEU A 389 -7.11 6.40 4.65
CA LEU A 389 -5.87 5.67 4.85
C LEU A 389 -4.73 6.53 4.35
N ALA A 390 -4.13 7.28 5.28
CA ALA A 390 -3.04 8.17 4.94
C ALA A 390 -1.85 7.39 4.40
N THR A 391 -1.51 6.24 4.99
CA THR A 391 -0.32 5.44 4.65
C THR A 391 -0.65 3.99 4.27
N ASN A 392 0.26 3.34 3.54
CA ASN A 392 0.24 1.91 3.27
C ASN A 392 1.66 1.30 3.29
N ALA A 393 1.74 -0.03 3.27
CA ALA A 393 3.01 -0.74 3.32
C ALA A 393 3.87 -0.49 2.08
N GLU A 394 3.26 -0.44 0.91
CA GLU A 394 3.94 -0.20 -0.37
C GLU A 394 4.70 1.13 -0.36
N THR A 395 4.00 2.23 -0.10
CA THR A 395 4.58 3.58 -0.05
C THR A 395 5.69 3.66 0.99
N THR A 396 5.41 3.16 2.20
CA THR A 396 6.36 3.25 3.31
C THR A 396 7.64 2.47 3.03
N LEU A 397 7.54 1.27 2.44
CA LEU A 397 8.71 0.45 2.11
C LEU A 397 9.54 1.05 0.97
N VAL A 398 8.90 1.63 -0.05
CA VAL A 398 9.58 2.30 -1.16
C VAL A 398 10.31 3.55 -0.68
N VAL A 399 9.65 4.41 0.10
CA VAL A 399 10.28 5.59 0.70
C VAL A 399 11.45 5.17 1.59
N HIS A 400 11.28 4.10 2.39
CA HIS A 400 12.37 3.60 3.22
C HIS A 400 13.59 3.14 2.39
N ALA A 401 13.36 2.42 1.29
CA ALA A 401 14.43 2.00 0.39
C ALA A 401 15.15 3.21 -0.22
N PHE A 402 14.38 4.20 -0.71
CA PHE A 402 14.93 5.47 -1.21
C PHE A 402 15.79 6.18 -0.17
N LEU A 403 15.27 6.43 1.04
CA LEU A 403 16.00 7.15 2.10
C LEU A 403 17.29 6.42 2.52
N VAL A 404 17.29 5.08 2.49
CA VAL A 404 18.50 4.29 2.73
C VAL A 404 19.54 4.54 1.63
N ARG A 405 19.14 4.49 0.35
CA ARG A 405 20.02 4.73 -0.81
C ARG A 405 20.58 6.15 -0.78
N TYR A 406 19.72 7.14 -0.59
CA TYR A 406 20.11 8.54 -0.46
C TYR A 406 21.10 8.76 0.67
N ARG A 407 20.80 8.24 1.88
CA ARG A 407 21.68 8.42 3.03
C ARG A 407 23.06 7.77 2.79
N CYS A 408 23.10 6.62 2.12
CA CYS A 408 24.35 6.01 1.72
C CYS A 408 25.11 6.89 0.72
N ALA A 409 24.47 7.32 -0.37
CA ALA A 409 25.12 8.05 -1.44
C ALA A 409 25.60 9.44 -0.98
N ARG A 410 24.80 10.14 -0.18
CA ARG A 410 25.11 11.49 0.30
C ARG A 410 26.06 11.51 1.50
N PHE A 411 25.87 10.61 2.47
CA PHE A 411 26.57 10.68 3.76
C PHE A 411 27.46 9.47 4.06
N GLY A 412 27.46 8.43 3.23
CA GLY A 412 28.21 7.20 3.47
C GLY A 412 27.64 6.33 4.60
N VAL A 413 26.38 6.54 5.01
CA VAL A 413 25.79 5.85 6.18
C VAL A 413 24.78 4.79 5.75
N GLY A 414 25.01 3.54 6.19
CA GLY A 414 24.09 2.42 5.96
C GLY A 414 24.21 1.79 4.56
N CYS A 415 25.40 1.86 3.95
CA CYS A 415 25.69 1.43 2.58
C CYS A 415 25.77 -0.09 2.34
N ALA A 416 25.60 -0.92 3.37
CA ALA A 416 25.62 -2.37 3.16
C ALA A 416 24.39 -2.77 2.32
N GLY A 417 24.59 -3.23 1.07
CA GLY A 417 23.50 -3.79 0.27
C GLY A 417 22.94 -5.07 0.91
N PRO A 418 21.74 -5.52 0.52
CA PRO A 418 21.30 -6.86 0.91
C PRO A 418 22.35 -7.89 0.45
N PRO A 419 22.70 -8.87 1.29
CA PRO A 419 23.54 -9.98 0.84
C PRO A 419 22.84 -10.66 -0.34
N ALA A 420 23.61 -11.04 -1.37
CA ALA A 420 23.09 -11.75 -2.53
C ALA A 420 22.25 -12.95 -2.08
N SER A 421 21.12 -13.19 -2.73
CA SER A 421 20.37 -14.44 -2.52
C SER A 421 21.31 -15.60 -2.79
N SER A 422 21.49 -16.47 -1.80
CA SER A 422 22.13 -17.76 -2.04
C SER A 422 21.19 -18.54 -2.94
N THR A 423 21.49 -18.57 -4.23
CA THR A 423 20.88 -19.52 -5.16
C THR A 423 21.23 -20.93 -4.66
N SER A 424 20.25 -21.64 -4.10
CA SER A 424 20.34 -23.07 -3.79
C SER A 424 19.69 -23.89 -4.89
#